data_AF-A0A484ZGF6-F1
#
_entry.id   AF-A0A484ZGF6-F1
#
_cell.length_a   1.000
_cell.length_b   1.000
_cell.length_c   1.000
_cell.angle_alpha   90.00
_cell.angle_beta   90.00
_cell.angle_gamma   90.00
#
_symmetry.space_group_name_H-M   'P 1'
#
loop_
_entity.id
_entity.type
_entity.pdbx_description
1 polymer ?
#
loop_
_entity_poly.entity_id
_entity_poly.type
_entity_poly.pdbx_seq_one_letter_code
_entity_poly.pdbx_strand_id
1 'polypeptide(L)'
;MAQVYRARLHSGEAVVVKVLRPGLEKTINADLRLLAWLAEFIEQQSPELARFQPRQLVRQLSTALHHELDLSHELTNCQHFAQNFQDRPEIVIPRVWPEYSSSLLLVQEFIPGTEPASSGFLTNAGFDGPALAQRGAYAFMQMVFEDRLYHADPHAGNLMAVGDNQVAFIDFGMVGQLSARRRNQLLMMLQSLAARESEGLVNTLIQWSGDGLPDVSLLELAAQDFLDRMGPGELQLGRSVDDHSGHRSRI
;
A
#
# COMPACT_ATOMS: atom_id res chain seq x y z
N MET A 1 -6.18 5.25 -12.95
CA MET A 1 -7.36 4.83 -13.75
C MET A 1 -8.52 5.80 -13.68
N ALA A 2 -8.68 6.54 -12.58
CA ALA A 2 -9.69 7.58 -12.41
C ALA A 2 -9.17 9.00 -12.76
N GLN A 3 -10.10 9.95 -12.85
CA GLN A 3 -9.88 11.40 -12.82
C GLN A 3 -10.51 11.95 -11.54
N VAL A 4 -9.87 12.95 -10.96
CA VAL A 4 -10.25 13.50 -9.64
C VAL A 4 -10.67 14.95 -9.81
N TYR A 5 -11.87 15.29 -9.32
CA TYR A 5 -12.44 16.62 -9.42
C TYR A 5 -12.79 17.17 -8.05
N ARG A 6 -12.50 18.45 -7.81
CA ARG A 6 -12.99 19.15 -6.61
C ARG A 6 -14.38 19.70 -6.89
N ALA A 7 -15.31 19.48 -5.98
CA ALA A 7 -16.69 19.94 -6.08
C ALA A 7 -17.23 20.41 -4.72
N ARG A 8 -18.50 20.83 -4.72
CA ARG A 8 -19.25 21.18 -3.51
C ARG A 8 -20.64 20.58 -3.61
N LEU A 9 -21.09 19.93 -2.55
CA LEU A 9 -22.46 19.41 -2.46
C LEU A 9 -23.46 20.55 -2.33
N HIS A 10 -24.74 20.29 -2.63
CA HIS A 10 -25.81 21.29 -2.45
C HIS A 10 -25.98 21.73 -1.00
N SER A 11 -25.64 20.87 -0.05
CA SER A 11 -25.59 21.16 1.38
C SER A 11 -24.41 22.05 1.79
N GLY A 12 -23.42 22.25 0.91
CA GLY A 12 -22.31 23.18 1.10
C GLY A 12 -20.96 22.52 1.41
N GLU A 13 -20.91 21.23 1.71
CA GLU A 13 -19.69 20.49 2.01
C GLU A 13 -18.76 20.43 0.79
N ALA A 14 -17.46 20.62 1.02
CA ALA A 14 -16.44 20.47 -0.01
C ALA A 14 -16.09 18.98 -0.18
N VAL A 15 -16.10 18.52 -1.43
CA VAL A 15 -15.88 17.11 -1.76
C VAL A 15 -14.89 16.93 -2.90
N VAL A 16 -14.33 15.73 -2.95
CA VAL A 16 -13.58 15.19 -4.07
C VAL A 16 -14.45 14.13 -4.76
N VAL A 17 -14.54 14.22 -6.08
CA VAL A 17 -15.24 13.27 -6.93
C VAL A 17 -14.21 12.53 -7.77
N LYS A 18 -13.97 11.25 -7.47
CA LYS A 18 -13.16 10.35 -8.30
C LYS A 18 -14.08 9.70 -9.34
N VAL A 19 -13.74 9.79 -10.62
CA VAL A 19 -14.53 9.25 -11.74
C VAL A 19 -13.66 8.31 -12.56
N LEU A 20 -14.11 7.08 -12.77
CA LEU A 20 -13.41 6.13 -13.62
C LEU A 20 -13.42 6.62 -15.07
N ARG A 21 -12.29 6.51 -15.77
CA ARG A 21 -12.22 6.96 -17.18
C ARG A 21 -13.17 6.14 -18.06
N PRO A 22 -14.05 6.78 -18.86
CA PRO A 22 -14.95 6.07 -19.75
C PRO A 22 -14.21 5.17 -20.74
N GLY A 23 -14.75 3.97 -21.00
CA GLY A 23 -14.22 3.03 -22.00
C GLY A 23 -12.99 2.23 -21.57
N LEU A 24 -12.47 2.45 -20.35
CA LEU A 24 -11.25 1.81 -19.87
C LEU A 24 -11.36 0.28 -19.83
N GLU A 25 -12.51 -0.25 -19.42
CA GLU A 25 -12.77 -1.70 -19.38
C GLU A 25 -12.58 -2.37 -20.76
N LYS A 26 -13.04 -1.73 -21.84
CA LYS A 26 -12.90 -2.28 -23.20
C LYS A 26 -11.44 -2.34 -23.63
N THR A 27 -10.68 -1.29 -23.36
CA THR A 27 -9.25 -1.22 -23.66
C THR A 27 -8.46 -2.24 -22.85
N ILE A 28 -8.68 -2.30 -21.53
CA ILE A 28 -8.02 -3.28 -20.65
C ILE A 28 -8.31 -4.71 -21.11
N ASN A 29 -9.57 -5.02 -21.45
CA ASN A 29 -9.94 -6.35 -21.93
C ASN A 29 -9.28 -6.71 -23.27
N ALA A 30 -9.08 -5.74 -24.17
CA ALA A 30 -8.37 -5.98 -25.42
C ALA A 30 -6.88 -6.28 -25.16
N ASP A 31 -6.24 -5.49 -24.31
CA ASP A 31 -4.82 -5.65 -23.96
C ASP A 31 -4.56 -6.97 -23.23
N LEU A 32 -5.43 -7.34 -22.27
CA LEU A 32 -5.34 -8.61 -21.54
C LEU A 32 -5.50 -9.82 -22.46
N ARG A 33 -6.35 -9.75 -23.48
CA ARG A 33 -6.47 -10.82 -24.50
C ARG A 33 -5.17 -10.99 -25.28
N LEU A 34 -4.55 -9.88 -25.69
CA LEU A 34 -3.26 -9.91 -26.39
C LEU A 34 -2.16 -10.49 -25.50
N LEU A 35 -2.07 -10.05 -24.24
CA LEU A 35 -1.11 -10.56 -23.26
C LEU A 35 -1.32 -12.04 -22.97
N ALA A 36 -2.57 -12.51 -22.87
CA ALA A 36 -2.87 -13.91 -22.66
C ALA A 36 -2.42 -14.78 -23.84
N TRP A 37 -2.64 -14.30 -25.06
CA TRP A 37 -2.16 -14.97 -26.28
C TRP A 37 -0.63 -15.03 -26.33
N LEU A 38 0.05 -13.91 -26.03
CA LEU A 38 1.52 -13.86 -25.96
C LEU A 38 2.07 -14.80 -24.88
N ALA A 39 1.45 -14.83 -23.70
CA ALA A 39 1.85 -15.71 -22.60
C ALA A 39 1.72 -17.19 -23.00
N GLU A 40 0.63 -17.57 -23.67
CA GLU A 40 0.46 -18.92 -24.20
C GLU A 40 1.51 -19.26 -25.26
N PHE A 41 1.81 -18.34 -26.17
CA PHE A 41 2.85 -18.52 -27.18
C PHE A 41 4.24 -18.71 -26.54
N ILE A 42 4.61 -17.89 -25.56
CA ILE A 42 5.90 -17.99 -24.85
C ILE A 42 6.05 -19.36 -24.18
N GLU A 43 5.02 -19.81 -23.46
CA GLU A 43 5.05 -21.10 -22.77
C GLU A 43 5.16 -22.29 -23.74
N GLN A 44 4.56 -22.19 -24.94
CA GLN A 44 4.65 -23.21 -25.97
C GLN A 44 6.02 -23.26 -26.66
N GLN A 45 6.68 -22.11 -26.83
CA GLN A 45 7.94 -22.01 -27.59
C GLN A 45 9.20 -22.18 -26.73
N SER A 46 9.12 -21.91 -25.42
CA SER A 46 10.28 -22.01 -24.52
C SER A 46 9.93 -22.66 -23.18
N PRO A 47 10.35 -23.92 -22.96
CA PRO A 47 10.23 -24.59 -21.67
C PRO A 47 10.93 -23.86 -20.53
N GLU A 48 12.03 -23.14 -20.82
CA GLU A 48 12.73 -22.32 -19.82
C GLU A 48 11.86 -21.15 -19.37
N LEU A 49 11.23 -20.44 -20.30
CA LEU A 49 10.35 -19.32 -19.98
C LEU A 49 9.04 -19.77 -19.35
N ALA A 50 8.57 -20.98 -19.65
CA ALA A 50 7.38 -21.55 -19.03
C ALA A 50 7.51 -21.71 -17.50
N ARG A 51 8.75 -21.82 -16.98
CA ARG A 51 9.01 -21.90 -15.53
C ARG A 51 8.58 -20.63 -14.78
N PHE A 52 8.52 -19.48 -15.46
CA PHE A 52 8.02 -18.22 -14.88
C PHE A 52 6.49 -18.12 -14.86
N GLN A 53 5.78 -19.14 -15.37
CA GLN A 53 4.32 -19.18 -15.44
C GLN A 53 3.68 -17.91 -16.04
N PRO A 54 4.10 -17.43 -17.24
CA PRO A 54 3.52 -16.23 -17.88
C PRO A 54 1.99 -16.18 -17.88
N ARG A 55 1.29 -17.30 -18.11
CA ARG A 55 -0.19 -17.35 -18.10
C ARG A 55 -0.76 -17.10 -16.71
N GLN A 56 -0.06 -17.50 -15.65
CA GLN A 56 -0.47 -17.22 -14.29
C GLN A 56 -0.28 -15.74 -13.95
N LEU A 57 0.85 -15.16 -14.36
CA LEU A 57 1.11 -13.72 -14.20
C LEU A 57 0.04 -12.88 -14.90
N VAL A 58 -0.33 -13.20 -16.15
CA VAL A 58 -1.39 -12.49 -16.86
C VAL A 58 -2.75 -12.65 -16.18
N ARG A 59 -3.06 -13.83 -15.62
CA ARG A 59 -4.29 -14.05 -14.84
C ARG A 59 -4.33 -13.20 -13.56
N GLN A 60 -3.22 -13.10 -12.85
CA GLN A 60 -3.10 -12.24 -11.67
C GLN A 60 -3.24 -10.76 -12.03
N LEU A 61 -2.57 -10.32 -13.09
CA LEU A 61 -2.70 -8.97 -13.62
C LEU A 61 -4.15 -8.66 -14.02
N SER A 62 -4.80 -9.58 -14.74
CA SER A 62 -6.21 -9.44 -15.12
C SER A 62 -7.09 -9.22 -13.90
N THR A 63 -6.93 -10.03 -12.85
CA THR A 63 -7.69 -9.91 -11.61
C THR A 63 -7.46 -8.55 -10.95
N ALA A 64 -6.20 -8.11 -10.85
CA ALA A 64 -5.85 -6.81 -10.28
C ALA A 64 -6.45 -5.65 -11.08
N LEU A 65 -6.32 -5.64 -12.41
CA LEU A 65 -6.85 -4.56 -13.26
C LEU A 65 -8.39 -4.49 -13.22
N HIS A 66 -9.08 -5.63 -13.12
CA HIS A 66 -10.54 -5.64 -12.98
C HIS A 66 -10.99 -5.13 -11.61
N HIS A 67 -10.21 -5.37 -10.55
CA HIS A 67 -10.49 -4.82 -9.23
C HIS A 67 -10.42 -3.29 -9.22
N GLU A 68 -9.50 -2.71 -9.99
CA GLU A 68 -9.34 -1.25 -10.17
C GLU A 68 -10.46 -0.59 -11.02
N LEU A 69 -11.32 -1.39 -11.68
CA LEU A 69 -12.46 -0.90 -12.45
C LEU A 69 -13.74 -0.75 -11.62
N ASP A 70 -13.66 -0.98 -10.30
CA ASP A 70 -14.79 -0.86 -9.38
C ASP A 70 -14.43 -0.04 -8.14
N LEU A 71 -14.87 1.22 -8.13
CA LEU A 71 -14.67 2.16 -7.02
C LEU A 71 -15.53 1.84 -5.79
N SER A 72 -16.46 0.86 -5.86
CA SER A 72 -17.24 0.46 -4.68
C SER A 72 -16.38 -0.22 -3.61
N HIS A 73 -15.28 -0.86 -4.01
CA HIS A 73 -14.30 -1.41 -3.08
C HIS A 73 -13.61 -0.29 -2.29
N GLU A 74 -13.20 0.78 -2.97
CA GLU A 74 -12.58 1.94 -2.31
C GLU A 74 -13.56 2.61 -1.33
N LEU A 75 -14.83 2.75 -1.70
CA LEU A 75 -15.87 3.25 -0.80
C LEU A 75 -15.97 2.40 0.48
N THR A 76 -16.07 1.09 0.31
CA THR A 76 -16.22 0.13 1.41
C THR A 76 -14.98 0.14 2.31
N ASN A 77 -13.79 0.18 1.71
CA ASN A 77 -12.53 0.29 2.43
C ASN A 77 -12.51 1.58 3.26
N CYS A 78 -12.79 2.72 2.67
CA CYS A 78 -12.81 4.00 3.39
C CYS A 78 -13.74 3.96 4.62
N GLN A 79 -14.94 3.36 4.50
CA GLN A 79 -15.85 3.18 5.64
C GLN A 79 -15.28 2.27 6.72
N HIS A 80 -14.65 1.15 6.35
CA HIS A 80 -13.99 0.26 7.32
C HIS A 80 -12.85 0.96 8.06
N PHE A 81 -12.01 1.72 7.35
CA PHE A 81 -10.92 2.46 7.98
C PHE A 81 -11.47 3.56 8.90
N ALA A 82 -12.50 4.30 8.49
CA ALA A 82 -13.15 5.31 9.34
C ALA A 82 -13.68 4.69 10.64
N GLN A 83 -14.24 3.48 10.58
CA GLN A 83 -14.71 2.75 11.75
C GLN A 83 -13.56 2.29 12.66
N ASN A 84 -12.47 1.77 12.10
CA ASN A 84 -11.32 1.29 12.86
C ASN A 84 -10.55 2.43 13.57
N PHE A 85 -10.54 3.62 12.97
CA PHE A 85 -9.84 4.80 13.50
C PHE A 85 -10.74 5.74 14.31
N GLN A 86 -12.00 5.38 14.60
CA GLN A 86 -12.93 6.24 15.32
C GLN A 86 -12.41 6.72 16.69
N ASP A 87 -11.59 5.91 17.36
CA ASP A 87 -11.03 6.19 18.70
C ASP A 87 -9.62 6.82 18.64
N ARG A 88 -9.18 7.23 17.43
CA ARG A 88 -7.84 7.77 17.13
C ARG A 88 -7.96 9.17 16.53
N PRO A 89 -8.21 10.22 17.33
CA PRO A 89 -8.40 11.58 16.82
C PRO A 89 -7.18 12.12 16.07
N GLU A 90 -5.99 11.53 16.23
CA GLU A 90 -4.79 11.88 15.49
C GLU A 90 -4.80 11.42 14.01
N ILE A 91 -5.73 10.53 13.62
CA ILE A 91 -5.88 9.99 12.27
C ILE A 91 -7.18 10.49 11.65
N VAL A 92 -7.10 11.01 10.43
CA VAL A 92 -8.27 11.53 9.69
C VAL A 92 -8.55 10.63 8.50
N ILE A 93 -9.77 10.10 8.44
CA ILE A 93 -10.29 9.35 7.31
C ILE A 93 -11.42 10.18 6.69
N PRO A 94 -11.41 10.48 5.39
CA PRO A 94 -12.43 11.30 4.76
C PRO A 94 -13.78 10.63 4.88
N ARG A 95 -14.81 11.42 5.20
CA ARG A 95 -16.18 10.94 5.05
C ARG A 95 -16.45 10.60 3.58
N VAL A 96 -17.18 9.52 3.33
CA VAL A 96 -17.71 9.18 2.00
C VAL A 96 -19.23 9.36 1.95
N TRP A 97 -19.75 9.59 0.75
CA TRP A 97 -21.19 9.69 0.49
C TRP A 97 -21.66 8.53 -0.42
N PRO A 98 -22.12 7.40 0.15
CA PRO A 98 -22.61 6.26 -0.61
C PRO A 98 -23.76 6.60 -1.56
N GLU A 99 -24.64 7.52 -1.16
CA GLU A 99 -25.78 7.98 -1.96
C GLU A 99 -25.36 8.70 -3.25
N TYR A 100 -24.13 9.21 -3.31
CA TYR A 100 -23.56 9.86 -4.48
C TYR A 100 -22.48 9.01 -5.14
N SER A 101 -22.28 7.76 -4.71
CA SER A 101 -21.19 6.90 -5.17
C SER A 101 -21.71 5.63 -5.86
N SER A 102 -20.87 5.00 -6.68
CA SER A 102 -21.15 3.82 -7.48
C SER A 102 -19.83 3.11 -7.84
N SER A 103 -19.90 2.01 -8.60
CA SER A 103 -18.68 1.36 -9.13
C SER A 103 -17.84 2.24 -10.05
N LEU A 104 -18.42 3.30 -10.64
CA LEU A 104 -17.73 4.20 -11.58
C LEU A 104 -17.39 5.57 -11.00
N LEU A 105 -17.91 5.90 -9.80
CA LEU A 105 -17.78 7.22 -9.21
C LEU A 105 -17.75 7.13 -7.69
N LEU A 106 -16.77 7.78 -7.06
CA LEU A 106 -16.64 7.89 -5.61
C LEU A 106 -16.68 9.37 -5.18
N VAL A 107 -17.55 9.69 -4.23
CA VAL A 107 -17.61 11.00 -3.58
C VAL A 107 -17.10 10.89 -2.15
N GLN A 108 -16.02 11.61 -1.86
CA GLN A 108 -15.40 11.66 -0.54
C GLN A 108 -15.11 13.09 -0.11
N GLU A 109 -14.81 13.26 1.17
CA GLU A 109 -14.56 14.55 1.78
C GLU A 109 -13.30 15.16 1.19
N PHE A 110 -13.37 16.46 0.87
CA PHE A 110 -12.17 17.20 0.55
C PHE A 110 -11.47 17.57 1.85
N ILE A 111 -10.36 16.90 2.12
CA ILE A 111 -9.49 17.22 3.25
C ILE A 111 -8.45 18.25 2.78
N PRO A 112 -8.48 19.51 3.30
CA PRO A 112 -7.41 20.45 3.07
C PRO A 112 -6.18 20.04 3.88
N GLY A 113 -5.10 19.67 3.21
CA GLY A 113 -3.88 19.23 3.87
C GLY A 113 -2.62 19.59 3.08
N THR A 114 -1.48 19.31 3.70
CA THR A 114 -0.14 19.50 3.14
C THR A 114 0.46 18.13 2.86
N GLU A 115 0.83 17.87 1.61
CA GLU A 115 1.52 16.62 1.25
C GLU A 115 2.89 16.57 1.94
N PRO A 116 3.27 15.45 2.57
CA PRO A 116 4.54 15.29 3.25
C PRO A 116 5.69 15.02 2.26
N ALA A 117 5.87 15.93 1.29
CA ALA A 117 6.86 15.79 0.22
C ALA A 117 8.31 15.88 0.73
N SER A 118 8.56 16.63 1.80
CA SER A 118 9.85 16.68 2.49
C SER A 118 9.70 17.23 3.92
N SER A 119 10.68 16.92 4.78
CA SER A 119 10.74 17.43 6.15
C SER A 119 10.78 18.97 6.21
N GLY A 120 11.51 19.62 5.30
CA GLY A 120 11.58 21.08 5.21
C GLY A 120 10.25 21.71 4.82
N PHE A 121 9.47 21.07 3.96
CA PHE A 121 8.15 21.56 3.55
C PHE A 121 7.15 21.51 4.71
N LEU A 122 7.12 20.41 5.45
CA LEU A 122 6.28 20.25 6.63
C LEU A 122 6.62 21.28 7.72
N THR A 123 7.91 21.49 7.99
CA THR A 123 8.38 22.46 8.97
C THR A 123 7.95 23.89 8.59
N ASN A 124 8.10 24.27 7.32
CA ASN A 124 7.66 25.58 6.83
C ASN A 124 6.13 25.77 6.89
N ALA A 125 5.36 24.68 6.78
CA ALA A 125 3.92 24.68 6.95
C ALA A 125 3.48 24.64 8.43
N GLY A 126 4.43 24.62 9.37
CA GLY A 126 4.16 24.63 10.82
C GLY A 126 3.88 23.25 11.42
N PHE A 127 4.19 22.17 10.70
CA PHE A 127 3.99 20.80 11.17
C PHE A 127 5.25 20.22 11.81
N ASP A 128 5.03 19.38 12.82
CA ASP A 128 6.05 18.54 13.45
C ASP A 128 6.18 17.23 12.66
N GLY A 129 7.16 17.18 11.75
CA GLY A 129 7.46 16.02 10.92
C GLY A 129 7.68 14.73 11.72
N PRO A 130 8.53 14.71 12.76
CA PRO A 130 8.67 13.57 13.66
C PRO A 130 7.36 13.08 14.27
N ALA A 131 6.50 13.98 14.76
CA ALA A 131 5.21 13.59 15.32
C ALA A 131 4.28 12.98 14.27
N LEU A 132 4.22 13.55 13.05
CA LEU A 132 3.46 13.00 11.93
C LEU A 132 3.94 11.61 11.52
N ALA A 133 5.26 11.43 11.42
CA ALA A 133 5.87 10.14 11.08
C ALA A 133 5.55 9.08 12.14
N GLN A 134 5.63 9.43 13.42
CA GLN A 134 5.27 8.54 14.51
C GLN A 134 3.79 8.14 14.45
N ARG A 135 2.88 9.10 14.27
CA ARG A 135 1.44 8.85 14.14
C ARG A 135 1.12 7.96 12.94
N GLY A 136 1.70 8.26 11.78
CA GLY A 136 1.55 7.45 10.57
C GLY A 136 2.08 6.03 10.74
N ALA A 137 3.23 5.86 11.39
CA ALA A 137 3.79 4.54 11.68
C ALA A 137 2.88 3.73 12.62
N TYR A 138 2.36 4.33 13.69
CA TYR A 138 1.41 3.65 14.57
C TYR A 138 0.12 3.27 13.85
N ALA A 139 -0.43 4.16 13.02
CA ALA A 139 -1.62 3.85 12.22
C ALA A 139 -1.35 2.66 11.30
N PHE A 140 -0.21 2.64 10.60
CA PHE A 140 0.16 1.51 9.76
C PHE A 140 0.29 0.20 10.54
N MET A 141 0.90 0.23 11.73
CA MET A 141 1.00 -0.95 12.60
C MET A 141 -0.38 -1.45 13.05
N GLN A 142 -1.28 -0.54 13.44
CA GLN A 142 -2.65 -0.88 13.81
C GLN A 142 -3.38 -1.56 12.64
N MET A 143 -3.30 -0.97 11.43
CA MET A 143 -3.89 -1.55 10.22
C MET A 143 -3.44 -3.00 10.04
N VAL A 144 -2.12 -3.23 9.99
CA VAL A 144 -1.56 -4.55 9.66
C VAL A 144 -1.83 -5.59 10.75
N PHE A 145 -1.63 -5.23 12.03
CA PHE A 145 -1.57 -6.20 13.13
C PHE A 145 -2.85 -6.28 13.96
N GLU A 146 -3.64 -5.22 14.02
CA GLU A 146 -4.91 -5.22 14.76
C GLU A 146 -6.07 -5.44 13.80
N ASP A 147 -6.19 -4.58 12.78
CA ASP A 147 -7.30 -4.61 11.85
C ASP A 147 -7.17 -5.71 10.79
N ARG A 148 -5.93 -6.21 10.58
CA ARG A 148 -5.55 -7.15 9.51
C ARG A 148 -5.92 -6.63 8.11
N LEU A 149 -5.96 -5.32 7.96
CA LEU A 149 -6.08 -4.63 6.69
C LEU A 149 -4.74 -3.97 6.43
N TYR A 150 -4.22 -4.03 5.21
CA TYR A 150 -3.02 -3.26 4.90
C TYR A 150 -3.26 -2.45 3.65
N HIS A 151 -2.91 -1.17 3.71
CA HIS A 151 -2.84 -0.34 2.52
C HIS A 151 -1.69 -0.88 1.67
N ALA A 152 -1.99 -1.42 0.49
CA ALA A 152 -1.01 -2.09 -0.36
C ALA A 152 -0.13 -1.09 -1.14
N ASP A 153 -0.51 0.19 -1.14
CA ASP A 153 0.29 1.29 -1.71
C ASP A 153 0.33 2.55 -0.79
N PRO A 154 0.93 2.47 0.41
CA PRO A 154 0.98 3.59 1.35
C PRO A 154 2.10 4.56 0.92
N HIS A 155 1.95 5.14 -0.27
CA HIS A 155 2.88 6.15 -0.76
C HIS A 155 2.60 7.51 -0.09
N ALA A 156 3.62 8.37 0.02
CA ALA A 156 3.51 9.67 0.67
C ALA A 156 2.37 10.55 0.10
N GLY A 157 2.08 10.44 -1.20
CA GLY A 157 0.96 11.16 -1.84
C GLY A 157 -0.46 10.74 -1.41
N ASN A 158 -0.63 9.62 -0.68
CA ASN A 158 -1.92 9.20 -0.11
C ASN A 158 -2.08 9.65 1.34
N LEU A 159 -1.07 10.35 1.86
CA LEU A 159 -1.02 10.92 3.20
C LEU A 159 -1.02 12.44 3.11
N MET A 160 -1.71 13.09 4.04
CA MET A 160 -1.62 14.53 4.20
C MET A 160 -1.43 14.89 5.66
N ALA A 161 -0.56 15.88 5.91
CA ALA A 161 -0.53 16.57 7.19
C ALA A 161 -1.69 17.55 7.25
N VAL A 162 -2.50 17.45 8.31
CA VAL A 162 -3.63 18.35 8.57
C VAL A 162 -3.50 18.95 9.97
N GLY A 163 -4.43 19.85 10.33
CA GLY A 163 -4.38 20.62 11.59
C GLY A 163 -4.02 19.79 12.83
N ASP A 164 -3.34 20.40 13.80
CA ASP A 164 -2.94 19.75 15.04
C ASP A 164 -2.01 18.51 14.85
N ASN A 165 -1.19 18.53 13.79
CA ASN A 165 -0.27 17.45 13.39
C ASN A 165 -0.99 16.12 13.11
N GLN A 166 -2.26 16.16 12.73
CA GLN A 166 -3.01 14.96 12.37
C GLN A 166 -2.55 14.40 11.01
N VAL A 167 -2.70 13.09 10.83
CA VAL A 167 -2.39 12.40 9.58
C VAL A 167 -3.68 12.00 8.89
N ALA A 168 -3.94 12.54 7.70
CA ALA A 168 -5.07 12.15 6.87
C ALA A 168 -4.66 11.09 5.84
N PHE A 169 -5.44 10.02 5.72
CA PHE A 169 -5.32 9.03 4.64
C PHE A 169 -6.42 9.30 3.61
N ILE A 170 -6.06 9.53 2.35
CA ILE A 170 -7.01 10.04 1.32
C ILE A 170 -7.31 9.06 0.17
N ASP A 171 -6.58 7.95 0.11
CA ASP A 171 -6.79 6.89 -0.87
C ASP A 171 -6.93 5.55 -0.14
N PHE A 172 -7.87 4.72 -0.62
CA PHE A 172 -8.11 3.37 -0.09
C PHE A 172 -8.41 2.39 -1.23
N GLY A 173 -7.98 2.71 -2.46
CA GLY A 173 -8.24 1.90 -3.66
C GLY A 173 -7.56 0.53 -3.58
N MET A 174 -6.38 0.48 -2.98
CA MET A 174 -5.59 -0.75 -2.82
C MET A 174 -5.45 -1.14 -1.36
N VAL A 175 -6.39 -1.94 -0.87
CA VAL A 175 -6.35 -2.54 0.48
C VAL A 175 -6.33 -4.05 0.37
N GLY A 176 -5.34 -4.67 1.01
CA GLY A 176 -5.28 -6.12 1.18
C GLY A 176 -5.78 -6.55 2.56
N GLN A 177 -6.19 -7.81 2.67
CA GLN A 177 -6.51 -8.44 3.96
C GLN A 177 -5.46 -9.46 4.33
N LEU A 178 -5.10 -9.47 5.61
CA LEU A 178 -4.13 -10.39 6.17
C LEU A 178 -4.83 -11.52 6.92
N SER A 179 -4.52 -12.77 6.56
CA SER A 179 -5.00 -13.91 7.33
C SER A 179 -4.35 -13.92 8.71
N ALA A 180 -5.05 -14.45 9.72
CA ALA A 180 -4.50 -14.57 11.08
C ALA A 180 -3.17 -15.33 11.10
N ARG A 181 -3.04 -16.35 10.22
CA ARG A 181 -1.78 -17.08 10.02
C ARG A 181 -0.66 -16.17 9.53
N ARG A 182 -0.87 -15.42 8.44
CA ARG A 182 0.15 -14.52 7.88
C ARG A 182 0.52 -13.41 8.86
N ARG A 183 -0.45 -12.88 9.59
CA ARG A 183 -0.23 -11.91 10.68
C ARG A 183 0.71 -12.46 11.74
N ASN A 184 0.45 -13.66 12.23
CA ASN A 184 1.30 -14.28 13.25
C ASN A 184 2.71 -14.57 12.70
N GLN A 185 2.84 -14.99 11.45
CA GLN A 185 4.15 -15.16 10.80
C GLN A 185 4.92 -13.83 10.72
N LEU A 186 4.27 -12.73 10.34
CA LEU A 186 4.88 -11.40 10.36
C LEU A 186 5.33 -10.98 11.76
N LEU A 187 4.52 -11.24 12.79
CA LEU A 187 4.88 -10.96 14.19
C LEU A 187 6.10 -11.76 14.63
N MET A 188 6.16 -13.06 14.30
CA MET A 188 7.31 -13.91 14.61
C MET A 188 8.57 -13.42 13.88
N MET A 189 8.43 -12.98 12.63
CA MET A 189 9.54 -12.39 11.87
C MET A 189 10.06 -11.10 12.53
N LEU A 190 9.16 -10.19 12.91
CA LEU A 190 9.55 -8.95 13.61
C LEU A 190 10.19 -9.22 14.98
N GLN A 191 9.67 -10.20 15.74
CA GLN A 191 10.28 -10.63 17.00
C GLN A 191 11.68 -11.19 16.78
N SER A 192 11.87 -12.03 15.77
CA SER A 192 13.17 -12.60 15.41
C SER A 192 14.16 -11.50 14.99
N LEU A 193 13.69 -10.50 14.23
CA LEU A 193 14.49 -9.35 13.85
C LEU A 193 14.93 -8.53 15.07
N ALA A 194 14.00 -8.25 16.00
CA ALA A 194 14.26 -7.50 17.22
C ALA A 194 15.18 -8.26 18.19
N ALA A 195 15.05 -9.58 18.27
CA ALA A 195 15.91 -10.47 19.05
C ALA A 195 17.26 -10.77 18.36
N ARG A 196 17.42 -10.37 17.09
CA ARG A 196 18.56 -10.71 16.21
C ARG A 196 18.76 -12.22 16.06
N GLU A 197 17.66 -12.97 16.01
CA GLU A 197 17.63 -14.42 15.82
C GLU A 197 17.42 -14.75 14.33
N SER A 198 18.48 -15.18 13.65
CA SER A 198 18.44 -15.50 12.21
C SER A 198 17.61 -16.74 11.88
N GLU A 199 17.56 -17.73 12.77
CA GLU A 199 16.81 -18.97 12.60
C GLU A 199 15.30 -18.73 12.46
N GLY A 200 14.72 -17.83 13.27
CA GLY A 200 13.30 -17.48 13.21
C GLY A 200 12.90 -16.73 11.93
N LEU A 201 13.80 -15.87 11.42
CA LEU A 201 13.63 -15.18 10.14
C LEU A 201 13.63 -16.17 8.97
N VAL A 202 14.62 -17.06 8.95
CA VAL A 202 14.81 -18.05 7.88
C VAL A 202 13.65 -19.03 7.83
N ASN A 203 13.23 -19.57 8.99
CA ASN A 203 12.07 -20.46 9.07
C ASN A 203 10.79 -19.79 8.55
N THR A 204 10.60 -18.51 8.82
CA THR A 204 9.44 -17.76 8.32
C THR A 204 9.52 -17.57 6.80
N LEU A 205 10.70 -17.23 6.26
CA LEU A 205 10.91 -17.07 4.82
C LEU A 205 10.73 -18.39 4.05
N ILE A 206 11.21 -19.52 4.61
CA ILE A 206 11.01 -20.87 4.06
C ILE A 206 9.52 -21.22 4.01
N GLN A 207 8.76 -20.90 5.06
CA GLN A 207 7.30 -21.13 5.06
C GLN A 207 6.58 -20.29 4.00
N TRP A 208 7.17 -19.19 3.53
CA TRP A 208 6.60 -18.32 2.51
C TRP A 208 7.04 -18.67 1.09
N SER A 209 8.20 -19.31 0.90
CA SER A 209 8.74 -19.67 -0.42
C SER A 209 8.02 -20.83 -1.12
N GLY A 210 7.21 -21.62 -0.41
CA GLY A 210 6.59 -22.83 -0.97
C GLY A 210 7.61 -23.87 -1.47
N ASP A 211 7.20 -24.75 -2.39
CA ASP A 211 8.02 -25.89 -2.91
C ASP A 211 9.27 -25.48 -3.71
N GLY A 212 9.47 -24.19 -3.98
CA GLY A 212 10.68 -23.66 -4.59
C GLY A 212 11.68 -23.22 -3.52
N LEU A 213 12.25 -24.18 -2.77
CA LEU A 213 13.21 -23.87 -1.71
C LEU A 213 14.51 -23.29 -2.30
N PRO A 214 14.92 -22.07 -1.90
CA PRO A 214 16.31 -21.66 -2.03
C PRO A 214 17.14 -22.44 -0.99
N ASP A 215 18.45 -22.58 -1.22
CA ASP A 215 19.36 -23.21 -0.26
C ASP A 215 19.27 -22.50 1.10
N VAL A 216 18.77 -23.22 2.11
CA VAL A 216 18.49 -22.70 3.46
C VAL A 216 19.73 -22.04 4.06
N SER A 217 20.91 -22.63 3.81
CA SER A 217 22.20 -22.13 4.28
C SER A 217 22.55 -20.76 3.67
N LEU A 218 22.21 -20.55 2.39
CA LEU A 218 22.38 -19.27 1.71
C LEU A 218 21.40 -18.22 2.23
N LEU A 219 20.18 -18.62 2.58
CA LEU A 219 19.21 -17.74 3.22
C LEU A 219 19.63 -17.33 4.62
N GLU A 220 20.15 -18.26 5.42
CA GLU A 220 20.69 -17.99 6.75
C GLU A 220 21.85 -17.00 6.68
N LEU A 221 22.77 -17.22 5.73
CA LEU A 221 23.92 -16.32 5.54
C LEU A 221 23.48 -14.92 5.08
N ALA A 222 22.51 -14.83 4.18
CA ALA A 222 21.95 -13.56 3.72
C ALA A 222 21.16 -12.83 4.82
N ALA A 223 20.40 -13.55 5.63
CA ALA A 223 19.67 -13.00 6.78
C ALA A 223 20.64 -12.50 7.86
N GLN A 224 21.71 -13.24 8.13
CA GLN A 224 22.76 -12.85 9.06
C GLN A 224 23.49 -11.58 8.58
N ASP A 225 23.90 -11.53 7.30
CA ASP A 225 24.54 -10.34 6.72
C ASP A 225 23.60 -9.12 6.76
N PHE A 226 22.30 -9.31 6.50
CA PHE A 226 21.30 -8.24 6.64
C PHE A 226 21.18 -7.74 8.09
N LEU A 227 21.10 -8.64 9.08
CA LEU A 227 21.04 -8.29 10.50
C LEU A 227 22.32 -7.60 11.02
N ASP A 228 23.48 -7.95 10.44
CA ASP A 228 24.76 -7.35 10.80
C ASP A 228 24.90 -5.93 10.21
N ARG A 229 24.39 -5.72 8.98
CA ARG A 229 24.34 -4.40 8.33
C ARG A 229 23.40 -3.40 9.01
N MET A 230 22.36 -3.89 9.69
CA MET A 230 21.38 -3.03 10.37
C MET A 230 21.91 -2.30 11.62
N GLY A 231 23.13 -2.61 12.09
CA GLY A 231 23.78 -1.91 13.22
C GLY A 231 23.03 -2.05 14.57
N PRO A 232 23.66 -1.72 15.71
CA PRO A 232 23.05 -1.86 17.04
C PRO A 232 22.05 -0.75 17.42
N GLY A 233 21.52 0.00 16.45
CA GLY A 233 20.56 1.08 16.72
C GLY A 233 19.14 0.56 16.93
N GLU A 234 18.41 1.13 17.88
CA GLU A 234 16.95 0.97 17.97
C GLU A 234 16.31 1.13 16.58
N LEU A 235 15.29 0.32 16.28
CA LEU A 235 14.44 0.43 15.09
C LEU A 235 13.74 1.80 15.06
N GLN A 236 14.47 2.84 14.66
CA GLN A 236 13.93 4.17 14.40
C GLN A 236 13.37 4.17 12.98
N LEU A 237 12.10 3.77 12.85
CA LEU A 237 11.31 3.80 11.61
C LEU A 237 11.26 5.19 10.93
N GLY A 238 11.79 6.25 11.55
CA GLY A 238 11.76 7.62 11.05
C GLY A 238 12.97 8.11 10.24
N ARG A 239 14.01 7.29 9.99
CA ARG A 239 15.23 7.76 9.27
C ARG A 239 15.57 7.04 7.96
N SER A 240 14.82 6.02 7.55
CA SER A 240 15.10 5.27 6.32
C SER A 240 14.60 5.93 5.03
N VAL A 241 13.91 7.08 5.10
CA VAL A 241 13.33 7.75 3.91
C VAL A 241 14.29 8.78 3.28
N ASP A 242 15.33 9.22 4.00
CA ASP A 242 16.24 10.25 3.46
C ASP A 242 17.30 9.67 2.49
N ASP A 243 17.58 8.37 2.52
CA ASP A 243 18.76 7.81 1.85
C ASP A 243 18.53 7.31 0.40
N HIS A 244 17.35 7.57 -0.19
CA HIS A 244 17.04 7.20 -1.59
C HIS A 244 16.64 8.37 -2.50
N SER A 245 16.70 9.62 -2.03
CA SER A 245 16.41 10.81 -2.87
C SER A 245 17.64 11.40 -3.58
N GLY A 246 18.79 10.74 -3.49
CA GLY A 246 20.08 11.24 -3.97
C GLY A 246 20.51 10.81 -5.37
N HIS A 247 19.64 10.66 -6.38
CA HIS A 247 20.06 10.70 -7.80
C HIS A 247 18.87 10.74 -8.78
N ARG A 248 18.56 11.92 -9.33
CA ARG A 248 18.55 12.15 -10.79
C ARG A 248 18.26 13.60 -11.16
N SER A 249 19.20 14.15 -11.92
CA SER A 249 19.24 15.46 -12.54
C SER A 249 18.12 15.74 -13.55
N ARG A 250 17.75 17.03 -13.62
CA ARG A 250 17.51 17.86 -14.82
C ARG A 250 16.96 17.16 -16.09
N ILE A 251 15.70 17.46 -16.45
CA ILE A 251 15.25 18.41 -17.50
C ILE A 251 13.74 18.57 -17.34
#